data_AF-A0A3D2VVU8-F1
#
_entry.id   AF-A0A3D2VVU8-F1
#
_cell.length_a   1.000
_cell.length_b   1.000
_cell.length_c   1.000
_cell.angle_alpha   90.00
_cell.angle_beta   90.00
_cell.angle_gamma   90.00
#
_symmetry.space_group_name_H-M   'P 1'
#
loop_
_entity.id
_entity.type
_entity.pdbx_description
1 polymer ?
#
loop_
_entity_poly.entity_id
_entity_poly.type
_entity_poly.pdbx_seq_one_letter_code
_entity_poly.pdbx_strand_id
1 'polypeptide(L)'
;FTFFFLMIRRPPRSTLDRSSAASDVYKRQVIEVEAAGFEVLGGLLEAFVTTVNDIAAKGPNASPKSRMLIYLIPEQFAGPSRQPVADLYRRVLAITDFVSGMTDSYAVALFKKLTGMSLPNG
;
A
#
# COMPACT_ATOMS: atom_id res chain seq x y z
N PHE A 1 13.74 -2.09 -0.53
CA PHE A 1 13.81 -0.74 0.08
C PHE A 1 14.42 0.34 -0.86
N THR A 2 14.58 0.11 -2.18
CA THR A 2 15.48 0.93 -3.02
C THR A 2 14.81 1.66 -4.20
N PHE A 3 13.52 1.46 -4.50
CA PHE A 3 12.94 1.97 -5.75
C PHE A 3 12.35 3.39 -5.69
N PHE A 4 11.87 3.85 -4.52
CA PHE A 4 11.34 5.23 -4.36
C PHE A 4 12.41 6.32 -4.62
N PHE A 5 13.69 6.01 -4.38
CA PHE A 5 14.79 6.99 -4.46
C PHE A 5 15.39 7.15 -5.87
N LEU A 6 15.14 6.22 -6.80
CA LEU A 6 15.81 6.16 -8.10
C LEU A 6 15.10 6.94 -9.22
N MET A 7 13.78 7.12 -9.13
CA MET A 7 13.02 7.86 -10.16
C MET A 7 13.17 9.39 -10.09
N ILE A 8 13.77 9.93 -9.03
CA ILE A 8 13.93 11.38 -8.79
C ILE A 8 15.31 11.92 -9.22
N ARG A 9 16.26 11.08 -9.69
CA ARG A 9 17.68 11.46 -9.77
C ARG A 9 18.31 11.71 -11.15
N ARG A 10 17.54 12.11 -12.18
CA ARG A 10 18.18 12.70 -13.37
C ARG A 10 17.43 13.92 -13.92
N PRO A 11 17.59 15.11 -13.31
CA PRO A 11 17.35 16.33 -14.08
C PRO A 11 18.45 16.43 -15.17
N PRO A 12 18.10 16.71 -16.44
CA PRO A 12 19.08 17.07 -17.45
C PRO A 12 19.81 18.33 -16.97
N ARG A 13 21.14 18.36 -17.15
CA ARG A 13 21.95 19.49 -16.74
C ARG A 13 21.64 20.74 -17.57
N SER A 14 21.71 21.87 -16.84
CA SER A 14 22.00 23.24 -17.25
C SER A 14 21.01 23.95 -18.18
N THR A 15 20.34 24.98 -17.63
CA THR A 15 20.58 26.39 -17.98
C THR A 15 19.94 27.34 -16.96
N LEU A 16 20.78 28.21 -16.39
CA LEU A 16 20.53 29.55 -15.85
C LEU A 16 19.16 29.93 -15.21
N ASP A 17 19.27 30.24 -13.92
CA ASP A 17 18.86 31.52 -13.32
C ASP A 17 17.39 31.94 -13.40
N ARG A 18 16.60 31.45 -12.43
CA ARG A 18 15.63 32.19 -11.61
C ARG A 18 14.89 31.20 -10.71
N SER A 19 14.36 31.69 -9.59
CA SER A 19 13.11 31.23 -8.95
C SER A 19 13.23 30.50 -7.59
N SER A 20 13.24 31.28 -6.51
CA SER A 20 12.76 30.85 -5.18
C SER A 20 11.36 30.18 -5.28
N ALA A 21 10.49 30.68 -6.16
CA ALA A 21 9.19 30.09 -6.47
C ALA A 21 9.27 28.67 -7.09
N ALA A 22 10.22 28.39 -7.98
CA ALA A 22 10.36 27.05 -8.58
C ALA A 22 10.87 26.02 -7.56
N SER A 23 11.74 26.47 -6.64
CA SER A 23 12.20 25.62 -5.53
C SER A 23 11.09 25.29 -4.53
N ASP A 24 10.18 26.22 -4.24
CA ASP A 24 9.04 25.98 -3.35
C ASP A 24 7.94 25.14 -3.99
N VAL A 25 7.70 25.29 -5.29
CA VAL A 25 6.78 24.42 -6.05
C VAL A 25 7.29 22.97 -6.05
N TYR A 26 8.59 22.76 -6.29
CA TYR A 26 9.18 21.42 -6.23
C TYR A 26 9.08 20.80 -4.84
N LYS A 27 9.35 21.56 -3.78
CA LYS A 27 9.20 21.09 -2.39
C LYS A 27 7.76 20.69 -2.09
N ARG A 28 6.76 21.50 -2.48
CA ARG A 28 5.34 21.18 -2.23
C ARG A 28 4.87 19.95 -2.97
N GLN A 29 5.20 19.82 -4.25
CA GLN A 29 4.83 18.65 -5.04
C GLN A 29 5.44 17.36 -4.47
N VAL A 30 6.71 17.41 -4.03
CA VAL A 30 7.35 16.27 -3.38
C VAL A 30 6.64 15.91 -2.07
N ILE A 31 6.30 16.89 -1.23
CA ILE A 31 5.58 16.67 0.03
C ILE A 31 4.19 16.07 -0.21
N GLU A 32 3.44 16.55 -1.19
CA GLU A 32 2.10 16.03 -1.53
C GLU A 32 2.17 14.56 -1.99
N VAL A 33 3.15 14.23 -2.84
CA VAL A 33 3.36 12.85 -3.32
C VAL A 33 3.78 11.92 -2.18
N GLU A 34 4.69 12.37 -1.31
CA GLU A 34 5.11 11.61 -0.13
C GLU A 34 3.96 11.35 0.83
N ALA A 35 3.17 12.38 1.14
CA ALA A 35 1.99 12.28 2.02
C ALA A 35 0.98 11.25 1.50
N ALA A 36 0.66 11.30 0.20
CA ALA A 36 -0.24 10.33 -0.43
C ALA A 36 0.34 8.90 -0.38
N GLY A 37 1.65 8.74 -0.56
CA GLY A 37 2.34 7.45 -0.43
C GLY A 37 2.22 6.87 0.99
N PHE A 38 2.40 7.70 2.02
CA PHE A 38 2.23 7.27 3.41
C PHE A 38 0.81 6.81 3.71
N GLU A 39 -0.21 7.55 3.24
CA GLU A 39 -1.61 7.20 3.45
C GLU A 39 -1.98 5.88 2.75
N VAL A 40 -1.55 5.72 1.49
CA VAL A 40 -1.82 4.52 0.70
C VAL A 40 -1.16 3.29 1.33
N LEU A 41 0.13 3.34 1.61
CA LEU A 41 0.86 2.20 2.16
C LEU A 41 0.41 1.88 3.59
N GLY A 42 0.26 2.90 4.43
CA GLY A 42 -0.22 2.75 5.80
C GLY A 42 -1.62 2.14 5.85
N GLY A 43 -2.55 2.65 5.04
CA GLY A 43 -3.91 2.15 4.98
C GLY A 43 -4.01 0.74 4.41
N LEU A 44 -3.19 0.37 3.42
CA LEU A 44 -3.11 -1.00 2.90
C LEU A 44 -2.59 -1.97 3.97
N LEU A 45 -1.50 -1.61 4.65
CA LEU A 45 -0.95 -2.41 5.75
C LEU A 45 -1.96 -2.59 6.87
N GLU A 46 -2.60 -1.50 7.32
CA GLU A 46 -3.62 -1.56 8.36
C GLU A 46 -4.79 -2.47 7.97
N ALA A 47 -5.32 -2.30 6.76
CA ALA A 47 -6.44 -3.10 6.27
C ALA A 47 -6.10 -4.59 6.21
N PHE A 48 -4.96 -4.96 5.64
CA PHE A 48 -4.60 -6.37 5.43
C PHE A 48 -4.08 -7.04 6.69
N VAL A 49 -3.27 -6.36 7.51
CA VAL A 49 -2.82 -6.90 8.80
C VAL A 49 -4.01 -7.14 9.73
N THR A 50 -4.96 -6.18 9.80
CA THR A 50 -6.19 -6.36 10.58
C THR A 50 -7.00 -7.55 10.08
N THR A 51 -7.14 -7.67 8.76
CA THR A 51 -7.87 -8.78 8.12
C THR A 51 -7.28 -10.14 8.48
N VAL A 52 -5.96 -10.33 8.29
CA VAL A 52 -5.32 -11.62 8.57
C VAL A 52 -5.29 -11.95 10.06
N ASN A 53 -5.16 -10.94 10.93
CA ASN A 53 -5.20 -11.16 12.38
C ASN A 53 -6.60 -11.53 12.87
N ASP A 54 -7.64 -10.88 12.35
CA ASP A 54 -9.03 -11.20 12.69
C ASP A 54 -9.40 -12.63 12.25
N ILE A 55 -8.97 -13.03 11.05
CA ILE A 55 -9.18 -14.40 10.55
C ILE A 55 -8.36 -15.42 11.33
N ALA A 56 -7.09 -15.15 11.61
CA ALA A 56 -6.27 -16.07 12.39
C ALA A 56 -6.79 -16.26 13.82
N ALA A 57 -7.34 -15.21 14.43
CA ALA A 57 -7.86 -15.27 15.80
C ALA A 57 -9.25 -15.91 15.89
N LYS A 58 -10.13 -15.66 14.91
CA LYS A 58 -11.56 -16.01 15.00
C LYS A 58 -12.01 -17.06 13.98
N GLY A 59 -11.20 -17.35 12.97
CA GLY A 59 -11.50 -18.27 11.88
C GLY A 59 -12.87 -17.99 11.26
N PRO A 60 -13.84 -18.93 11.31
CA PRO A 60 -15.17 -18.75 10.75
C PRO A 60 -15.93 -17.56 11.37
N ASN A 61 -15.62 -17.20 12.63
CA ASN A 61 -16.25 -16.12 13.37
C ASN A 61 -15.59 -14.74 13.15
N ALA A 62 -14.65 -14.62 12.20
CA ALA A 62 -14.08 -13.33 11.82
C ALA A 62 -15.15 -12.37 11.29
N SER A 63 -14.84 -11.07 11.29
CA SER A 63 -15.80 -10.07 10.82
C SER A 63 -16.18 -10.29 9.35
N PRO A 64 -17.41 -9.94 8.93
CA PRO A 64 -17.81 -10.04 7.53
C PRO A 64 -16.86 -9.29 6.60
N LYS A 65 -16.35 -8.13 7.03
CA LYS A 65 -15.37 -7.33 6.30
C LYS A 65 -14.08 -8.10 6.10
N SER A 66 -13.49 -8.68 7.14
CA SER A 66 -12.25 -9.46 7.03
C SER A 66 -12.43 -10.67 6.10
N ARG A 67 -13.54 -11.39 6.24
CA ARG A 67 -13.85 -12.54 5.36
C ARG A 67 -13.98 -12.14 3.90
N MET A 68 -14.40 -10.92 3.60
CA MET A 68 -14.41 -10.41 2.22
C MET A 68 -13.01 -9.95 1.79
N LEU A 69 -12.31 -9.18 2.62
CA LEU A 69 -11.02 -8.56 2.27
C LEU A 69 -9.89 -9.57 2.10
N ILE A 70 -9.96 -10.74 2.74
CA ILE A 70 -8.94 -11.79 2.59
C ILE A 70 -8.83 -12.29 1.14
N TYR A 71 -9.90 -12.17 0.35
CA TYR A 71 -9.87 -12.52 -1.08
C TYR A 71 -9.10 -11.54 -1.95
N LEU A 72 -8.76 -10.36 -1.43
CA LEU A 72 -7.90 -9.39 -2.11
C LEU A 72 -6.41 -9.66 -1.86
N ILE A 73 -6.09 -10.55 -0.91
CA ILE A 73 -4.72 -10.95 -0.58
C ILE A 73 -4.39 -12.23 -1.38
N PRO A 74 -3.31 -12.26 -2.17
CA PRO A 74 -2.90 -13.46 -2.89
C PRO A 74 -2.67 -14.63 -1.92
N GLU A 75 -3.02 -15.84 -2.36
CA GLU A 75 -3.00 -17.04 -1.50
C GLU A 75 -1.62 -17.34 -0.91
N GLN A 76 -0.55 -17.04 -1.65
CA GLN A 76 0.83 -17.17 -1.16
C GLN A 76 1.13 -16.34 0.10
N PHE A 77 0.38 -15.25 0.33
CA PHE A 77 0.53 -14.38 1.50
C PHE A 77 -0.59 -14.59 2.53
N ALA A 78 -1.81 -14.89 2.07
CA ALA A 78 -2.96 -15.17 2.93
C ALA A 78 -2.87 -16.54 3.62
N GLY A 79 -2.05 -17.44 3.08
CA GLY A 79 -1.95 -18.84 3.48
C GLY A 79 -2.91 -19.75 2.70
N PRO A 80 -2.66 -21.07 2.70
CA PRO A 80 -3.46 -22.05 1.96
C PRO A 80 -4.93 -21.94 2.33
N SER A 81 -5.83 -21.99 1.34
CA SER A 81 -7.28 -21.83 1.57
C SER A 81 -7.65 -20.54 2.32
N ARG A 82 -6.83 -19.49 2.21
CA ARG A 82 -7.00 -18.20 2.92
C ARG A 82 -7.02 -18.33 4.45
N GLN A 83 -6.25 -19.28 4.97
CA GLN A 83 -6.02 -19.47 6.39
C GLN A 83 -4.63 -18.94 6.77
N PRO A 84 -4.54 -17.77 7.42
CA PRO A 84 -3.27 -17.20 7.82
C PRO A 84 -2.58 -18.07 8.87
N VAL A 85 -1.24 -18.10 8.84
CA VAL A 85 -0.43 -18.84 9.81
C VAL A 85 -0.69 -18.37 11.25
N ALA A 86 -0.58 -19.27 12.24
CA ALA A 86 -0.85 -18.91 13.64
C ALA A 86 0.16 -17.91 14.23
N ASP A 87 1.41 -17.98 13.76
CA ASP A 87 2.50 -17.10 14.21
C ASP A 87 2.29 -15.65 13.73
N LEU A 88 2.21 -14.71 14.68
CA LEU A 88 1.94 -13.30 14.39
C LEU A 88 3.05 -12.68 13.53
N TYR A 89 4.32 -12.97 13.84
CA TYR A 89 5.45 -12.40 13.13
C TYR A 89 5.42 -12.80 11.64
N ARG A 90 5.24 -14.08 11.34
CA ARG A 90 5.13 -14.59 9.96
C ARG A 90 3.93 -14.02 9.22
N ARG A 91 2.77 -13.81 9.87
CA ARG A 91 1.61 -13.15 9.23
C ARG A 91 1.93 -11.72 8.82
N VAL A 92 2.46 -10.93 9.75
CA VAL A 92 2.77 -9.51 9.50
C VAL A 92 3.86 -9.37 8.44
N LEU A 93 4.87 -10.24 8.49
CA LEU A 93 5.92 -10.30 7.47
C LEU A 93 5.33 -10.60 6.09
N ALA A 94 4.48 -11.63 5.95
CA ALA A 94 3.86 -11.97 4.67
C ALA A 94 3.03 -10.82 4.07
N ILE A 95 2.30 -10.06 4.90
CA ILE A 95 1.56 -8.88 4.43
C ILE A 95 2.49 -7.74 4.06
N THR A 96 3.59 -7.56 4.81
CA THR A 96 4.61 -6.56 4.48
C THR A 96 5.29 -6.89 3.15
N ASP A 97 5.61 -8.16 2.89
CA ASP A 97 6.16 -8.64 1.62
C ASP A 97 5.16 -8.43 0.48
N PHE A 98 3.87 -8.70 0.71
CA PHE A 98 2.82 -8.44 -0.27
C PHE A 98 2.72 -6.96 -0.63
N VAL A 99 2.57 -6.08 0.37
CA VAL A 99 2.41 -4.64 0.15
C VAL A 99 3.67 -4.02 -0.47
N SER A 100 4.85 -4.44 0.00
CA SER A 100 6.12 -3.94 -0.55
C SER A 100 6.44 -4.47 -1.96
N GLY A 101 5.84 -5.59 -2.37
CA GLY A 101 5.94 -6.13 -3.73
C GLY A 101 4.99 -5.48 -4.74
N MET A 102 4.12 -4.57 -4.32
CA MET A 102 3.19 -3.87 -5.22
C MET A 102 3.91 -2.81 -6.07
N THR A 103 3.41 -2.58 -7.28
CA THR A 103 3.74 -1.37 -8.03
C THR A 103 2.90 -0.20 -7.53
N ASP A 104 3.40 1.03 -7.65
CA ASP A 104 2.71 2.24 -7.16
C ASP A 104 1.28 2.36 -7.71
N SER A 105 1.10 2.14 -9.02
CA SER A 105 -0.22 2.21 -9.66
C SER A 105 -1.18 1.15 -9.12
N TYR A 106 -0.67 -0.04 -8.83
CA TYR A 106 -1.49 -1.11 -8.24
C TYR A 106 -1.89 -0.80 -6.81
N ALA A 107 -0.95 -0.34 -5.97
CA ALA A 107 -1.21 0.04 -4.58
C ALA A 107 -2.26 1.16 -4.49
N VAL A 108 -2.11 2.22 -5.29
CA VAL A 108 -3.07 3.33 -5.34
C VAL A 108 -4.45 2.86 -5.83
N ALA A 109 -4.51 2.02 -6.87
CA ALA A 109 -5.79 1.51 -7.38
C ALA A 109 -6.51 0.63 -6.35
N LEU A 110 -5.77 -0.24 -5.66
CA LEU A 110 -6.29 -1.11 -4.61
C LEU A 110 -6.79 -0.29 -3.41
N PHE A 111 -6.01 0.70 -2.97
CA PHE A 111 -6.39 1.59 -1.88
C PHE A 111 -7.68 2.38 -2.18
N LYS A 112 -7.81 2.92 -3.39
CA LYS A 112 -9.03 3.60 -3.83
C LYS A 112 -10.27 2.68 -3.84
N LYS A 113 -10.10 1.41 -4.21
CA LYS A 113 -11.18 0.41 -4.15
C LYS A 113 -11.57 0.10 -2.70
N LEU A 114 -10.60 -0.04 -1.79
CA LEU A 114 -10.84 -0.32 -0.38
C LEU A 114 -11.57 0.81 0.35
N THR A 115 -11.27 2.06 -0.02
CA THR A 115 -11.84 3.27 0.59
C THR A 115 -13.13 3.73 -0.07
N GLY A 116 -13.57 3.09 -1.16
CA GLY A 116 -14.78 3.49 -1.90
C GLY A 116 -14.61 4.76 -2.75
N MET A 117 -13.38 5.27 -2.90
CA MET A 117 -13.06 6.40 -3.78
C MET A 117 -13.15 6.05 -5.27
N SER A 118 -13.15 4.75 -5.60
CA SER A 118 -13.44 4.22 -6.94
C SER A 118 -14.46 3.10 -6.79
N LEU A 119 -15.69 3.35 -7.24
CA LEU A 119 -16.66 2.29 -7.50
C LEU A 119 -16.31 1.65 -8.86
N PRO A 120 -16.51 0.33 -9.05
CA PRO A 120 -16.36 -0.27 -10.35
C PRO A 120 -17.37 0.39 -11.29
N ASN A 121 -16.88 1.05 -12.35
CA ASN A 121 -17.73 1.44 -13.46
C ASN A 121 -18.35 0.15 -14.01
N GLY A 122 -19.68 0.05 -13.92
CA GLY A 122 -20.46 -1.04 -14.50
C GLY A 122 -20.44 -1.00 -16.02
#